data_AF-A0A930HMI3-F1
#
_entry.id   AF-A0A930HMI3-F1
#
_cell.length_a   1.000
_cell.length_b   1.000
_cell.length_c   1.000
_cell.angle_alpha   90.00
_cell.angle_beta   90.00
_cell.angle_gamma   90.00
#
_symmetry.space_group_name_H-M   'P 1'
#
loop_
_entity.id
_entity.type
_entity.pdbx_description
1 polymer ?
#
loop_
_entity_poly.entity_id
_entity_poly.type
_entity_poly.pdbx_seq_one_letter_code
_entity_poly.pdbx_strand_id
1 'polypeptide(L)'
;MKKGLSEKERFCLAGFFITHDADMAYKLSRKQKPCATDDNIHRLALRWIRCDDAKKYLDELAAVNIQKVEKNNNENRDKAAIIRELNTLASSTHDAKLRAELLMRLADLERMKDKESEESKAENLIHYYLPVNYPTSHKDCLLWQNGKCKPPMNEGK
;
A
#
# COMPACT_ATOMS: atom_id res chain seq x y z
N MET A 1 13.98 -46.29 3.57
CA MET A 1 13.60 -45.45 2.42
C MET A 1 13.06 -44.12 2.94
N LYS A 2 13.84 -43.04 2.85
CA LYS A 2 13.36 -41.69 3.20
C LYS A 2 12.37 -41.25 2.13
N LYS A 3 11.08 -41.55 2.34
CA LYS A 3 10.01 -40.95 1.53
C LYS A 3 9.94 -39.49 1.97
N GLY A 4 10.48 -38.59 1.16
CA GLY A 4 10.27 -37.16 1.36
C GLY A 4 8.78 -36.82 1.33
N LEU A 5 8.43 -35.66 1.90
CA LEU A 5 7.05 -35.19 1.98
C LEU A 5 6.37 -35.19 0.60
N SER A 6 5.14 -35.71 0.55
CA SER A 6 4.30 -35.64 -0.63
C SER A 6 3.91 -34.18 -0.94
N GLU A 7 3.63 -33.87 -2.20
CA GLU A 7 3.12 -32.54 -2.61
C GLU A 7 1.87 -32.12 -1.82
N LYS A 8 0.97 -33.07 -1.53
CA LYS A 8 -0.21 -32.83 -0.68
C LYS A 8 0.16 -32.46 0.75
N GLU A 9 1.16 -33.14 1.31
CA GLU A 9 1.65 -32.89 2.65
C GLU A 9 2.33 -31.51 2.73
N ARG A 10 3.11 -31.12 1.72
CA ARG A 10 3.69 -29.77 1.61
C ARG A 10 2.60 -28.70 1.54
N PHE A 11 1.59 -28.90 0.69
CA PHE A 11 0.47 -27.97 0.57
C PHE A 11 -0.29 -27.80 1.90
N CYS A 12 -0.56 -28.89 2.61
CA CYS A 12 -1.22 -28.83 3.92
C CYS A 12 -0.35 -28.17 4.99
N LEU A 13 0.97 -28.38 4.98
CA LEU A 13 1.89 -27.68 5.89
C LEU A 13 1.98 -26.18 5.60
N ALA A 14 1.93 -25.77 4.33
CA ALA A 14 1.85 -24.36 3.97
C ALA A 14 0.53 -23.72 4.48
N GLY A 15 -0.58 -24.47 4.42
CA GLY A 15 -1.84 -24.07 5.05
C GLY A 15 -1.71 -23.92 6.57
N PHE A 16 -1.08 -24.90 7.25
CA PHE A 16 -0.80 -24.83 8.69
C PHE A 16 0.04 -23.61 9.08
N PHE A 17 1.01 -23.21 8.27
CA PHE A 17 1.82 -22.02 8.54
C PHE A 17 0.99 -20.74 8.66
N ILE A 18 -0.14 -20.66 7.93
CA ILE A 18 -1.02 -19.48 7.92
C ILE A 18 -2.12 -19.60 8.99
N THR A 19 -2.75 -20.77 9.11
CA THR A 19 -3.92 -20.95 9.98
C THR A 19 -3.58 -21.37 11.41
N HIS A 20 -2.38 -21.93 11.62
CA HIS A 20 -1.93 -22.56 12.86
C HIS A 20 -2.81 -23.72 13.36
N ASP A 21 -3.70 -24.25 12.51
CA ASP A 21 -4.55 -25.40 12.82
C ASP A 21 -3.89 -26.71 12.35
N ALA A 22 -3.31 -27.43 13.31
CA ALA A 22 -2.61 -28.70 13.07
C ALA A 22 -3.57 -29.83 12.67
N ASP A 23 -4.78 -29.85 13.24
CA ASP A 23 -5.71 -30.95 13.11
C ASP A 23 -6.35 -30.94 11.73
N MET A 24 -6.74 -29.75 11.26
CA MET A 24 -7.27 -29.55 9.92
C MET A 24 -6.22 -29.88 8.85
N ALA A 25 -4.98 -29.41 9.03
CA ALA A 25 -3.89 -29.71 8.11
C ALA A 25 -3.58 -31.22 8.04
N TYR A 26 -3.62 -31.91 9.18
CA TYR A 26 -3.40 -33.35 9.23
C TYR A 26 -4.55 -34.15 8.61
N LYS A 27 -5.81 -33.76 8.86
CA LYS A 27 -6.99 -34.41 8.27
C LYS A 27 -6.99 -34.31 6.74
N LEU A 28 -6.53 -33.19 6.18
CA LEU A 28 -6.51 -32.93 4.74
C LEU A 28 -5.29 -33.53 4.02
N SER A 29 -4.16 -33.72 4.72
CA SER A 29 -2.94 -34.28 4.10
C SER A 29 -3.07 -35.77 3.77
N ARG A 30 -3.92 -36.49 4.52
CA ARG A 30 -4.11 -37.93 4.36
C ARG A 30 -5.13 -38.23 3.26
N LYS A 31 -4.83 -39.26 2.45
CA LYS A 31 -5.72 -39.72 1.36
C LYS A 31 -7.05 -40.28 1.88
N GLN A 32 -7.07 -40.78 3.12
CA GLN A 32 -8.27 -41.28 3.78
C GLN A 32 -8.49 -40.51 5.08
N LYS A 33 -9.76 -40.28 5.42
CA LYS A 33 -10.14 -39.66 6.69
C LYS A 33 -9.65 -40.56 7.83
N PRO A 34 -8.85 -40.06 8.77
CA PRO A 34 -8.46 -40.84 9.94
C PRO A 34 -9.70 -41.27 10.73
N CYS A 35 -9.84 -42.57 10.99
CA CYS A 35 -10.96 -43.12 11.77
C CYS A 35 -10.70 -43.08 13.30
N ALA A 36 -9.77 -42.25 13.74
CA ALA A 36 -9.36 -42.18 15.15
C ALA A 36 -10.19 -41.15 15.92
N THR A 37 -10.31 -41.33 17.24
CA THR A 37 -10.80 -40.31 18.17
C THR A 37 -10.04 -38.99 17.97
N ASP A 38 -10.72 -37.84 18.08
CA ASP A 38 -10.11 -36.53 17.81
C ASP A 38 -8.82 -36.28 18.60
N ASP A 39 -8.73 -36.71 19.86
CA ASP A 39 -7.50 -36.59 20.68
C ASP A 39 -6.30 -37.35 20.08
N ASN A 40 -6.56 -38.51 19.47
CA ASN A 40 -5.52 -39.28 18.82
C ASN A 40 -5.10 -38.64 17.49
N ILE A 41 -6.03 -38.01 16.78
CA ILE A 41 -5.72 -37.24 15.57
C ILE A 41 -4.81 -36.06 15.94
N HIS A 42 -5.13 -35.34 17.01
CA HIS A 42 -4.33 -34.21 17.48
C HIS A 42 -2.88 -34.61 17.81
N ARG A 43 -2.71 -35.73 18.55
CA ARG A 43 -1.38 -36.27 18.86
C ARG A 43 -0.59 -36.65 17.60
N LEU A 44 -1.26 -37.23 16.61
CA LEU A 44 -0.65 -37.57 15.32
C LEU A 44 -0.29 -36.33 14.51
N ALA A 45 -1.13 -35.29 14.54
CA ALA A 45 -0.88 -34.02 13.88
C ALA A 45 0.36 -33.32 14.47
N LEU A 46 0.44 -33.22 15.80
CA LEU A 46 1.61 -32.67 16.48
C LEU A 46 2.89 -33.47 16.19
N ARG A 47 2.79 -34.80 16.18
CA ARG A 47 3.93 -35.66 15.83
C ARG A 47 4.39 -35.43 14.39
N TRP A 48 3.45 -35.27 13.45
CA TRP A 48 3.75 -35.04 12.04
C TRP A 48 4.46 -33.71 11.82
N ILE A 49 4.02 -32.63 12.47
CA ILE A 49 4.67 -31.31 12.40
C ILE A 49 6.09 -31.36 12.96
N ARG A 50 6.33 -32.19 13.99
CA ARG A 50 7.64 -32.36 14.63
C ARG A 50 8.59 -33.30 13.88
N CYS A 51 8.15 -33.98 12.82
CA CYS A 51 9.04 -34.79 12.00
C CYS A 51 10.08 -33.91 11.29
N ASP A 52 11.31 -34.41 11.15
CA ASP A 52 12.45 -33.66 10.59
C ASP A 52 12.15 -33.07 9.21
N ASP A 53 11.45 -33.82 8.34
CA ASP A 53 11.16 -33.37 6.98
C ASP A 53 10.07 -32.28 6.95
N ALA A 54 9.09 -32.34 7.86
CA ALA A 54 8.04 -31.33 7.99
C ALA A 54 8.61 -30.04 8.60
N LYS A 55 9.47 -30.18 9.61
CA LYS A 55 10.15 -29.06 10.26
C LYS A 55 11.04 -28.30 9.28
N LYS A 56 11.86 -29.00 8.48
CA LYS A 56 12.69 -28.36 7.43
C LYS A 56 11.86 -27.54 6.46
N TYR A 57 10.73 -28.07 6.01
CA TYR A 57 9.84 -27.34 5.10
C TYR A 57 9.22 -26.09 5.75
N LEU A 58 8.84 -26.18 7.03
CA LEU A 58 8.35 -25.01 7.77
C LEU A 58 9.44 -23.97 7.99
N ASP A 59 10.67 -24.38 8.28
CA ASP A 59 11.83 -23.50 8.43
C ASP A 59 12.16 -22.79 7.10
N GLU A 60 12.08 -23.50 5.96
CA GLU A 60 12.22 -22.92 4.61
C GLU A 60 11.12 -21.88 4.32
N LEU A 61 9.86 -22.18 4.65
CA LEU A 61 8.75 -21.23 4.50
C LEU A 61 8.91 -19.99 5.37
N ALA A 62 9.37 -20.17 6.62
CA ALA A 62 9.66 -19.07 7.52
C ALA A 62 10.77 -18.16 6.95
N ALA A 63 11.85 -18.75 6.43
CA ALA A 63 12.95 -18.01 5.81
C ALA A 63 12.49 -17.19 4.59
N VAL A 64 11.68 -17.78 3.71
CA VAL A 64 11.11 -17.08 2.54
C VAL A 64 10.19 -15.94 2.98
N ASN A 65 9.38 -16.15 4.01
CA ASN A 65 8.49 -15.11 4.51
C ASN A 65 9.26 -13.94 5.15
N ILE A 66 10.33 -14.22 5.91
CA ILE A 66 11.22 -13.19 6.46
C ILE A 66 11.83 -12.35 5.33
N GLN A 67 12.37 -12.99 4.29
CA GLN A 67 12.91 -12.29 3.12
C GLN A 67 11.86 -11.42 2.42
N LYS A 68 10.61 -11.89 2.33
CA LYS A 68 9.50 -11.11 1.77
C LYS A 68 9.16 -9.89 2.62
N VAL A 69 9.16 -10.02 3.95
CA VAL A 69 8.94 -8.91 4.88
C VAL A 69 10.07 -7.89 4.76
N GLU A 70 11.33 -8.33 4.74
CA GLU A 70 12.49 -7.45 4.57
C GLU A 70 12.47 -6.71 3.23
N LYS A 71 12.11 -7.40 2.14
CA LYS A 71 11.97 -6.80 0.82
C LYS A 71 10.83 -5.76 0.77
N ASN A 72 9.67 -6.09 1.33
CA ASN A 72 8.53 -5.16 1.42
C ASN A 72 8.87 -3.91 2.26
N ASN A 73 9.65 -4.05 3.33
CA ASN A 73 10.08 -2.92 4.15
C ASN A 73 11.05 -1.97 3.40
N ASN A 74 11.82 -2.49 2.44
CA ASN A 74 12.80 -1.71 1.70
C ASN A 74 12.28 -1.12 0.38
N GLU A 75 11.31 -1.77 -0.30
CA GLU A 75 10.99 -1.40 -1.68
C GLU A 75 9.88 -0.35 -1.86
N ASN A 76 9.16 0.11 -0.82
CA ASN A 76 8.07 1.08 -1.03
C ASN A 76 7.70 1.87 0.24
N ARG A 77 8.67 2.56 0.87
CA ARG A 77 8.33 3.54 1.90
C ARG A 77 7.88 4.85 1.25
N ASP A 78 6.65 4.86 0.76
CA ASP A 78 6.01 6.09 0.33
C ASP A 78 6.01 7.11 1.48
N LYS A 79 6.22 8.40 1.18
CA LYS A 79 6.12 9.50 2.17
C LYS A 79 4.84 9.37 3.02
N ALA A 80 3.74 8.96 2.41
CA ALA A 80 2.46 8.72 3.08
C ALA A 80 2.43 7.47 4.00
N ALA A 81 3.21 6.43 3.70
CA ALA A 81 3.37 5.28 4.60
C ALA A 81 4.19 5.66 5.83
N ILE A 82 5.25 6.46 5.65
CA ILE A 82 6.10 6.96 6.74
C ILE A 82 5.29 7.85 7.71
N ILE A 83 4.48 8.78 7.19
CA ILE A 83 3.61 9.64 8.01
C ILE A 83 2.60 8.81 8.82
N ARG A 84 2.02 7.75 8.22
CA ARG A 84 1.10 6.85 8.93
C ARG A 84 1.80 6.13 10.08
N GLU A 85 2.96 5.53 9.83
CA GLU A 85 3.73 4.83 10.87
C GLU A 85 4.16 5.77 12.02
N LEU A 86 4.64 6.98 11.69
CA LEU A 86 4.97 8.00 12.69
C LEU A 86 3.76 8.37 13.55
N ASN A 87 2.58 8.50 12.95
CA ASN A 87 1.33 8.73 13.69
C ASN A 87 0.98 7.56 14.62
N THR A 88 1.15 6.31 14.17
CA THR A 88 0.92 5.13 15.01
C THR A 88 1.91 5.08 16.17
N LEU A 89 3.19 5.37 15.93
CA LEU A 89 4.25 5.40 16.95
C LEU A 89 4.04 6.53 17.96
N ALA A 90 3.67 7.72 17.51
CA ALA A 90 3.34 8.84 18.40
C ALA A 90 2.17 8.48 19.32
N SER A 91 1.18 7.73 18.80
CA SER A 91 -0.01 7.29 19.54
C SER A 91 0.27 6.17 20.54
N SER A 92 1.21 5.27 20.25
CA SER A 92 1.58 4.16 21.14
C SER A 92 2.65 4.52 22.17
N THR A 93 3.39 5.61 21.96
CA THR A 93 4.45 6.05 22.87
C THR A 93 3.87 6.76 24.10
N HIS A 94 4.21 6.28 25.29
CA HIS A 94 3.78 6.86 26.58
C HIS A 94 4.74 7.93 27.14
N ASP A 95 5.99 7.98 26.67
CA ASP A 95 6.94 9.03 27.06
C ASP A 95 6.60 10.35 26.35
N ALA A 96 6.30 11.38 27.15
CA ALA A 96 5.91 12.69 26.67
C ALA A 96 7.00 13.39 25.84
N LYS A 97 8.29 13.17 26.15
CA LYS A 97 9.40 13.80 25.40
C LYS A 97 9.55 13.20 24.01
N LEU A 98 9.57 11.87 23.93
CA LEU A 98 9.63 11.15 22.66
C LEU A 98 8.39 11.41 21.81
N ARG A 99 7.21 11.45 22.43
CA ARG A 99 5.96 11.81 21.74
C ARG A 99 6.01 13.23 21.17
N ALA A 100 6.55 14.20 21.90
CA ALA A 100 6.71 15.57 21.40
C ALA A 100 7.70 15.65 20.22
N GLU A 101 8.81 14.91 20.27
CA GLU A 101 9.75 14.85 19.14
C GLU A 101 9.10 14.24 17.89
N LEU A 102 8.38 13.13 18.04
CA LEU A 102 7.68 12.46 16.94
C LEU A 102 6.64 13.38 16.29
N LEU A 103 5.87 14.11 17.11
CA LEU A 103 4.88 15.08 16.61
C LEU A 103 5.52 16.27 15.91
N MET A 104 6.67 16.78 16.38
CA MET A 104 7.41 17.82 15.67
C MET A 104 7.88 17.35 14.28
N ARG A 105 8.45 16.14 14.20
CA ARG A 105 8.88 15.59 12.90
C ARG A 105 7.72 15.38 11.94
N LEU A 106 6.55 15.01 12.48
CA LEU A 106 5.34 14.85 11.68
C LEU A 106 4.85 16.18 11.09
N ALA A 107 4.85 17.24 11.91
CA ALA A 107 4.49 18.59 11.46
C ALA A 107 5.45 19.12 10.38
N ASP A 108 6.75 18.83 10.49
CA ASP A 108 7.73 19.21 9.46
C ASP A 108 7.47 18.50 8.12
N LEU A 109 7.15 17.20 8.17
CA LEU A 109 6.81 16.41 6.97
C LEU A 109 5.53 16.89 6.29
N GLU A 110 4.50 17.27 7.06
CA GLU A 110 3.27 17.84 6.50
C GLU A 110 3.52 19.18 5.82
N ARG A 111 4.33 20.06 6.44
CA ARG A 111 4.72 21.35 5.84
C ARG A 111 5.49 21.18 4.53
N MET A 112 6.37 20.18 4.43
CA MET A 112 7.10 19.89 3.20
C MET A 112 6.16 19.44 2.08
N LYS A 113 5.12 18.66 2.40
CA LYS A 113 4.09 18.24 1.44
C LYS A 113 3.32 19.44 0.88
N ASP A 114 2.98 20.40 1.74
CA ASP A 114 2.21 21.57 1.32
C ASP A 114 3.05 22.50 0.43
N LYS A 115 4.34 22.71 0.77
CA LYS A 115 5.28 23.47 -0.08
C LYS A 115 5.49 22.85 -1.46
N GLU A 116 5.72 21.53 -1.53
CA GLU A 116 5.81 20.80 -2.81
C GLU A 116 4.51 20.96 -3.63
N SER A 117 3.34 20.99 -2.97
CA SER A 117 2.06 21.19 -3.64
C SER A 117 1.85 22.62 -4.13
N GLU A 118 2.36 23.63 -3.43
CA GLU A 118 2.24 25.04 -3.82
C GLU A 118 3.19 25.40 -4.97
N GLU A 119 4.44 24.95 -4.91
CA GLU A 119 5.44 25.16 -5.98
C GLU A 119 4.99 24.51 -7.29
N SER A 120 4.48 23.28 -7.24
CA SER A 120 3.95 22.58 -8.43
C SER A 120 2.68 23.20 -9.01
N LYS A 121 1.85 23.86 -8.19
CA LYS A 121 0.68 24.62 -8.67
C LYS A 121 1.08 25.95 -9.31
N ALA A 122 2.08 26.62 -8.77
CA ALA A 122 2.58 27.89 -9.31
C ALA A 122 3.24 27.70 -10.68
N GLU A 123 4.04 26.64 -10.86
CA GLU A 123 4.69 26.35 -12.15
C GLU A 123 3.72 25.96 -13.27
N ASN A 124 2.58 25.35 -12.94
CA ASN A 124 1.55 24.95 -13.91
C ASN A 124 0.46 26.00 -14.12
N LEU A 125 0.49 27.14 -13.42
CA LEU A 125 -0.51 28.19 -13.56
C LEU A 125 -0.15 29.12 -14.73
N ILE A 126 -0.81 28.92 -15.86
CA ILE A 126 -0.70 29.82 -17.01
C ILE A 126 -1.49 31.10 -16.70
N HIS A 127 -0.78 32.22 -16.51
CA HIS A 127 -1.39 33.53 -16.32
C HIS A 127 -1.87 34.12 -17.66
N TYR A 128 -3.19 34.18 -17.86
CA TYR A 128 -3.79 34.94 -18.96
C TYR A 128 -4.00 36.39 -18.55
N TYR A 129 -3.26 37.31 -19.16
CA TYR A 129 -3.48 38.74 -19.00
C TYR A 129 -4.49 39.21 -20.05
N LEU A 130 -5.67 39.65 -19.62
CA LEU A 130 -6.61 40.35 -20.49
C LEU A 130 -6.16 41.82 -20.60
N PRO A 131 -5.86 42.34 -21.80
CA PRO A 131 -5.52 43.75 -21.97
C PRO A 131 -6.65 44.65 -21.47
N VAL A 132 -6.31 45.63 -20.62
CA VAL A 132 -7.29 46.58 -20.03
C VAL A 132 -8.06 47.35 -21.11
N ASN A 133 -7.43 47.55 -22.27
CA ASN A 133 -8.02 48.21 -23.43
C ASN A 133 -8.62 47.19 -24.43
N TYR A 134 -9.18 46.08 -23.94
CA TYR A 134 -9.91 45.19 -24.84
C TYR A 134 -11.23 45.88 -25.26
N PRO A 135 -11.49 46.05 -26.56
CA PRO A 135 -12.70 46.72 -27.02
C PRO A 135 -13.95 45.95 -26.59
N THR A 136 -14.79 46.56 -25.76
CA THR A 136 -16.10 45.98 -25.36
C THR A 136 -17.18 46.19 -26.42
N SER A 137 -16.92 47.03 -27.42
CA SER A 137 -17.79 47.29 -28.56
C SER A 137 -17.01 47.23 -29.87
N HIS A 138 -17.68 46.87 -30.97
CA HIS A 138 -17.07 46.83 -32.31
C HIS A 138 -16.53 48.21 -32.73
N LYS A 139 -17.13 49.31 -32.24
CA LYS A 139 -16.74 50.69 -32.58
C LYS A 139 -15.38 51.09 -32.01
N ASP A 140 -15.03 50.54 -30.86
CA ASP A 140 -13.78 50.83 -30.14
C ASP A 140 -12.64 49.88 -30.55
N CYS A 141 -12.92 48.94 -31.45
CA CYS A 141 -11.94 47.97 -31.93
C CYS A 141 -11.08 48.56 -33.04
N LEU A 142 -9.77 48.69 -32.80
CA LEU A 142 -8.82 49.17 -33.82
C LEU A 142 -8.81 48.29 -35.08
N LEU A 143 -9.05 46.98 -34.95
CA LEU A 143 -9.14 46.08 -36.10
C LEU A 143 -10.41 46.33 -36.94
N TRP A 144 -11.49 46.76 -36.30
CA TRP A 144 -12.74 47.17 -36.93
C TRP A 144 -12.59 48.49 -37.69
N GLN A 145 -12.02 49.50 -37.03
CA GLN A 145 -11.77 50.81 -37.63
C GLN A 145 -10.87 50.72 -38.87
N ASN A 146 -9.92 49.77 -38.87
CA ASN A 146 -9.02 49.52 -40.01
C ASN A 146 -9.63 48.60 -41.09
N GLY A 147 -10.92 48.25 -41.01
CA GLY A 147 -11.62 47.44 -42.00
C GLY A 147 -11.15 45.98 -42.09
N LYS A 148 -10.41 45.49 -41.09
CA LYS A 148 -9.84 44.12 -41.07
C LYS A 148 -10.69 43.11 -40.30
N CYS A 149 -11.80 43.54 -39.69
CA CYS A 149 -12.80 42.67 -39.05
C CYS A 149 -14.13 42.68 -39.81
N LYS A 150 -14.80 41.53 -39.86
CA LYS A 150 -16.15 41.39 -40.44
C LYS A 150 -17.22 41.62 -39.36
N PRO A 151 -18.35 42.30 -39.67
CA PRO A 151 -19.41 42.54 -38.70
C PRO A 151 -19.89 41.26 -38.03
N PRO A 152 -20.19 41.31 -36.72
CA PRO A 152 -21.03 40.26 -36.15
C PRO A 152 -22.34 40.25 -36.92
N MET A 153 -22.65 39.11 -37.53
CA MET A 153 -23.95 38.85 -38.15
C MET A 153 -24.99 38.79 -37.03
N ASN A 154 -25.56 39.95 -36.67
CA ASN A 154 -26.87 40.18 -36.03
C ASN A 154 -26.80 41.43 -35.13
N GLU A 155 -26.92 42.60 -35.75
CA GLU A 155 -27.51 43.77 -35.07
C GLU A 155 -28.87 44.02 -35.73
N GLY A 156 -29.85 43.22 -35.30
CA GLY A 156 -31.23 43.30 -35.75
C GLY A 156 -32.15 43.35 -34.53
N LYS A 157 -32.64 44.57 -34.26
CA LYS A 157 -33.59 45.05 -33.23
C LYS A 157 -32.98 45.61 -31.96
#